data_AF-A0A159ZZD7-F1
#
_entry.id   AF-A0A159ZZD7-F1
#
_cell.length_a   1.000
_cell.length_b   1.000
_cell.length_c   1.000
_cell.angle_alpha   90.00
_cell.angle_beta   90.00
_cell.angle_gamma   90.00
#
_symmetry.space_group_name_H-M   'P 1'
#
loop_
_entity.id
_entity.type
_entity.pdbx_description
1 polymer ?
#
loop_
_entity_poly.entity_id
_entity_poly.type
_entity_poly.pdbx_seq_one_letter_code
_entity_poly.pdbx_strand_id
1 'polypeptide(L)'
;MHYTTELLIQGDKNILLYYSAALSRWREILAEYASKSSEELAKELSSQQFWFEENCGSRWVGQEIMVITGITQFYTTESGFDESKHLALKVYRAFMQSYCSLEVKGVAEDVAKSYCLNEADSDYA
;
A
#
# COMPACT_ATOMS: atom_id res chain seq x y z
N MET A 1 2.27 -10.26 5.41
CA MET A 1 0.79 -10.16 5.45
C MET A 1 0.23 -11.23 6.39
N HIS A 2 0.29 -10.99 7.69
CA HIS A 2 -0.08 -11.93 8.74
C HIS A 2 -1.36 -11.52 9.46
N TYR A 3 -1.47 -10.25 9.87
CA TYR A 3 -2.54 -9.77 10.73
C TYR A 3 -3.89 -9.70 9.99
N THR A 4 -3.88 -9.17 8.77
CA THR A 4 -5.08 -9.09 7.93
C THR A 4 -5.60 -10.48 7.52
N THR A 5 -4.68 -11.40 7.22
CA THR A 5 -4.99 -12.81 6.91
C THR A 5 -5.60 -13.53 8.12
N GLU A 6 -5.08 -13.30 9.33
CA GLU A 6 -5.63 -13.87 10.56
C GLU A 6 -7.08 -13.42 10.79
N LEU A 7 -7.37 -12.12 10.64
CA LEU A 7 -8.74 -11.59 10.77
C LEU A 7 -9.70 -12.22 9.77
N LEU A 8 -9.26 -12.44 8.53
CA LEU A 8 -10.04 -13.14 7.50
C LEU A 8 -10.33 -14.59 7.91
N ILE A 9 -9.34 -15.33 8.41
CA ILE A 9 -9.50 -16.72 8.88
C ILE A 9 -10.48 -16.79 10.06
N GLN A 10 -10.45 -15.81 10.95
CA GLN A 10 -11.38 -15.70 12.08
C GLN A 10 -12.80 -15.28 11.67
N GLY A 11 -13.00 -14.91 10.40
CA GLY A 11 -14.29 -14.43 9.90
C GLY A 11 -14.68 -13.05 10.45
N ASP A 12 -13.70 -12.24 10.86
CA ASP A 12 -13.97 -10.87 11.30
C ASP A 12 -14.49 -10.05 10.13
N LYS A 13 -15.76 -9.65 10.20
CA LYS A 13 -16.43 -8.89 9.14
C LYS A 13 -15.92 -7.45 9.02
N ASN A 14 -15.30 -6.91 10.06
CA ASN A 14 -14.79 -5.54 10.05
C ASN A 14 -13.59 -5.38 9.10
N ILE A 15 -12.89 -6.47 8.75
CA ILE A 15 -11.76 -6.40 7.81
C ILE A 15 -12.16 -5.78 6.46
N LEU A 16 -13.39 -6.05 6.01
CA LEU A 16 -13.93 -5.46 4.78
C LEU A 16 -14.15 -3.94 4.92
N LEU A 17 -14.58 -3.48 6.10
CA LEU A 17 -14.75 -2.06 6.40
C LEU A 17 -13.40 -1.34 6.41
N TYR A 18 -12.36 -1.97 6.98
CA TYR A 18 -11.01 -1.41 7.01
C TYR A 18 -10.40 -1.27 5.61
N TYR A 19 -10.49 -2.30 4.77
CA TYR A 19 -10.05 -2.20 3.37
C TYR A 19 -10.85 -1.14 2.59
N SER A 20 -12.17 -1.05 2.81
CA SER A 20 -12.99 -0.02 2.17
C SER A 20 -12.60 1.40 2.61
N ALA A 21 -12.36 1.62 3.90
CA ALA A 21 -11.92 2.90 4.45
C ALA A 21 -10.54 3.28 3.89
N ALA A 22 -9.61 2.33 3.86
CA ALA A 22 -8.28 2.52 3.30
C ALA A 22 -8.33 2.88 1.82
N LEU A 23 -9.17 2.21 1.02
CA LEU A 23 -9.30 2.51 -0.41
C LEU A 23 -9.87 3.92 -0.62
N SER A 24 -10.85 4.33 0.19
CA SER A 24 -11.37 5.71 0.15
C SER A 24 -10.28 6.72 0.46
N ARG A 25 -9.50 6.48 1.52
CA ARG A 25 -8.41 7.38 1.91
C ARG A 25 -7.33 7.46 0.84
N TRP A 26 -7.00 6.34 0.22
CA TRP A 26 -6.05 6.32 -0.90
C TRP A 26 -6.54 7.12 -2.09
N ARG A 27 -7.83 7.10 -2.42
CA ARG A 27 -8.39 7.94 -3.49
C ARG A 27 -8.22 9.43 -3.19
N GLU A 28 -8.41 9.84 -1.94
CA GLU A 28 -8.19 11.23 -1.51
C GLU A 28 -6.71 11.62 -1.65
N ILE A 29 -5.79 10.79 -1.13
CA ILE A 29 -4.35 11.02 -1.23
C ILE A 29 -3.92 11.09 -2.70
N LEU A 30 -4.35 10.14 -3.53
CA LEU A 30 -3.94 10.08 -4.93
C LEU A 30 -4.55 11.20 -5.79
N ALA A 31 -5.75 11.68 -5.45
CA ALA A 31 -6.33 12.83 -6.14
C ALA A 31 -5.45 14.08 -6.00
N GLU A 32 -4.86 14.30 -4.82
CA GLU A 32 -3.96 15.43 -4.59
C GLU A 32 -2.54 15.17 -5.12
N TYR A 33 -2.07 13.92 -5.08
CA TYR A 33 -0.68 13.57 -5.39
C TYR A 33 -0.50 12.95 -6.78
N ALA A 34 -1.53 12.90 -7.64
CA ALA A 34 -1.47 12.27 -8.96
C ALA A 34 -0.30 12.80 -9.81
N SER A 35 -0.14 14.12 -9.90
CA SER A 35 0.91 14.79 -10.69
C SER A 35 2.21 15.06 -9.91
N LYS A 36 2.24 14.79 -8.59
CA LYS A 36 3.39 15.01 -7.72
C LYS A 36 4.41 13.88 -7.81
N SER A 37 5.65 14.09 -7.34
CA SER A 37 6.69 13.06 -7.37
C SER A 37 6.46 11.96 -6.32
N SER A 38 7.22 10.85 -6.39
CA SER A 38 7.22 9.83 -5.32
C SER A 38 7.76 10.37 -4.01
N GLU A 39 8.69 11.33 -4.05
CA GLU A 39 9.30 11.96 -2.87
C GLU A 39 8.28 12.86 -2.14
N GLU A 40 7.45 13.58 -2.89
CA GLU A 40 6.35 14.37 -2.33
C GLU A 40 5.30 13.45 -1.70
N LEU A 41 4.94 12.36 -2.40
CA LEU A 41 4.05 11.36 -1.84
C LEU A 41 4.66 10.70 -0.58
N ALA A 42 5.97 10.44 -0.54
CA ALA A 42 6.64 9.84 0.61
C ALA A 42 6.50 10.68 1.89
N LYS A 43 6.58 12.01 1.76
CA LYS A 43 6.36 12.94 2.88
C LYS A 43 4.93 12.83 3.40
N GLU A 44 3.96 12.71 2.50
CA GLU A 44 2.56 12.53 2.88
C GLU A 44 2.31 11.18 3.53
N LEU A 45 2.84 10.08 2.97
CA LEU A 45 2.67 8.75 3.58
C LEU A 45 3.23 8.68 5.00
N SER A 46 4.31 9.43 5.28
CA SER A 46 4.90 9.54 6.62
C SER A 46 3.90 10.06 7.66
N SER A 47 3.03 11.01 7.30
CA SER A 47 1.99 11.53 8.20
C SER A 47 0.74 10.65 8.19
N GLN A 48 0.42 10.04 7.05
CA GLN A 48 -0.78 9.22 6.89
C GLN A 48 -0.75 7.90 7.64
N GLN A 49 0.43 7.36 7.99
CA GLN A 49 0.53 6.11 8.75
C GLN A 49 -0.39 6.10 9.99
N PHE A 50 -0.38 7.18 10.79
CA PHE A 50 -1.22 7.29 11.99
C PHE A 50 -2.71 7.16 11.67
N TRP A 51 -3.17 7.78 10.57
CA TRP A 51 -4.55 7.69 10.16
C TRP A 51 -4.95 6.23 9.89
N PHE A 52 -4.11 5.47 9.17
CA PHE A 52 -4.40 4.06 8.90
C PHE A 52 -4.37 3.22 10.19
N GLU A 53 -3.41 3.45 11.07
CA GLU A 53 -3.31 2.74 12.37
C GLU A 53 -4.54 2.95 13.26
N GLU A 54 -5.15 4.14 13.22
CA GLU A 54 -6.34 4.48 14.02
C GLU A 54 -7.65 4.05 13.36
N ASN A 55 -7.72 4.04 12.02
CA ASN A 55 -8.97 3.85 11.29
C ASN A 55 -9.11 2.46 10.64
N CYS A 56 -8.03 1.68 10.56
CA CYS A 56 -8.01 0.37 9.92
C CYS A 56 -7.70 -0.75 10.93
N GLY A 57 -8.48 -0.81 12.00
CA GLY A 57 -8.53 -1.91 12.97
C GLY A 57 -7.56 -1.79 14.13
N SER A 58 -6.25 -1.81 13.88
CA SER A 58 -5.23 -1.60 14.91
C SER A 58 -3.95 -1.10 14.27
N ARG A 59 -2.94 -0.76 15.09
CA ARG A 59 -1.62 -0.37 14.60
C ARG A 59 -1.08 -1.31 13.52
N TRP A 60 -1.02 -2.61 13.81
CA TRP A 60 -0.41 -3.59 12.90
C TRP A 60 -1.30 -3.90 11.69
N VAL A 61 -2.61 -4.01 11.89
CA VAL A 61 -3.58 -4.26 10.81
C VAL A 61 -3.62 -3.07 9.87
N GLY A 62 -3.64 -1.85 10.39
CA GLY A 62 -3.70 -0.63 9.62
C GLY A 62 -2.45 -0.39 8.80
N GLN A 63 -1.26 -0.69 9.34
CA GLN A 63 -0.02 -0.67 8.57
C GLN A 63 -0.05 -1.64 7.39
N GLU A 64 -0.52 -2.88 7.59
CA GLU A 64 -0.65 -3.84 6.49
C GLU A 64 -1.64 -3.34 5.43
N ILE A 65 -2.84 -2.93 5.86
CA ILE A 65 -3.91 -2.49 4.96
C ILE A 65 -3.49 -1.24 4.17
N MET A 66 -2.82 -0.29 4.83
CA MET A 66 -2.26 0.91 4.19
C MET A 66 -1.44 0.54 2.96
N VAL A 67 -0.50 -0.40 3.14
CA VAL A 67 0.44 -0.81 2.10
C VAL A 67 -0.23 -1.66 1.04
N ILE A 68 -0.94 -2.72 1.46
CA ILE A 68 -1.61 -3.65 0.54
C ILE A 68 -2.54 -2.87 -0.37
N THR A 69 -3.47 -2.09 0.20
CA THR A 69 -4.42 -1.30 -0.59
C THR A 69 -3.71 -0.27 -1.47
N GLY A 70 -2.68 0.39 -0.94
CA GLY A 70 -1.95 1.43 -1.64
C GLY A 70 -1.32 0.94 -2.94
N ILE A 71 -0.70 -0.24 -2.90
CA ILE A 71 0.00 -0.82 -4.05
C ILE A 71 -0.94 -1.64 -4.93
N THR A 72 -1.75 -2.52 -4.36
CA THR A 72 -2.49 -3.53 -5.14
C THR A 72 -3.79 -3.01 -5.75
N GLN A 73 -4.26 -1.81 -5.39
CA GLN A 73 -5.43 -1.19 -6.04
C GLN A 73 -5.28 -0.98 -7.55
N PHE A 74 -4.04 -1.01 -8.06
CA PHE A 74 -3.71 -0.89 -9.49
C PHE A 74 -3.59 -2.24 -10.20
N TYR A 75 -3.79 -3.35 -9.49
CA TYR A 75 -3.64 -4.70 -10.00
C TYR A 75 -4.99 -5.35 -10.26
N THR A 76 -5.10 -6.08 -11.37
CA THR A 76 -6.20 -7.03 -11.60
C THR A 76 -5.64 -8.42 -11.90
N THR A 77 -6.38 -9.48 -11.59
CA THR A 77 -5.96 -10.85 -11.89
C THR A 77 -5.98 -11.17 -13.39
N GLU A 78 -6.62 -10.34 -14.22
CA GLU A 78 -6.70 -10.53 -15.67
C GLU A 78 -5.50 -9.91 -16.39
N SER A 79 -5.10 -8.69 -16.01
CA SER A 79 -4.05 -7.91 -16.69
C SER A 79 -2.81 -7.65 -15.84
N GLY A 80 -2.82 -8.04 -14.58
CA GLY A 80 -1.80 -7.62 -13.63
C GLY A 80 -1.85 -6.11 -13.38
N PHE A 81 -0.69 -5.46 -13.34
CA PHE A 81 -0.61 -4.00 -13.23
C PHE A 81 -0.76 -3.26 -14.57
N ASP A 82 -0.38 -3.90 -15.68
CA ASP A 82 -0.44 -3.37 -17.05
C ASP A 82 -0.05 -1.87 -17.16
N GLU A 83 -0.90 -1.04 -17.77
CA GLU A 83 -0.71 0.41 -17.92
C GLU A 83 -0.58 1.14 -16.57
N SER A 84 -1.10 0.57 -15.48
CA SER A 84 -1.05 1.16 -14.13
C SER A 84 0.22 0.80 -13.34
N LYS A 85 1.15 0.02 -13.92
CA LYS A 85 2.41 -0.36 -13.26
C LYS A 85 3.21 0.83 -12.74
N HIS A 86 3.25 1.92 -13.52
CA HIS A 86 3.97 3.13 -13.12
C HIS A 86 3.38 3.79 -11.86
N LEU A 87 2.06 3.70 -11.65
CA LEU A 87 1.39 4.20 -10.45
C LEU A 87 1.71 3.34 -9.24
N ALA A 88 1.64 2.02 -9.39
CA ALA A 88 2.03 1.08 -8.35
C ALA A 88 3.50 1.26 -7.93
N LEU A 89 4.40 1.41 -8.90
CA LEU A 89 5.82 1.70 -8.65
C LEU A 89 6.02 3.04 -7.93
N LYS A 90 5.26 4.07 -8.29
CA LYS A 90 5.31 5.37 -7.61
C LYS A 90 4.93 5.23 -6.13
N VAL A 91 3.85 4.52 -5.82
CA VAL A 91 3.42 4.28 -4.43
C VAL A 91 4.45 3.45 -3.67
N TYR A 92 4.95 2.37 -4.28
CA TYR A 92 6.03 1.55 -3.69
C TYR A 92 7.28 2.39 -3.38
N ARG A 93 7.78 3.17 -4.34
CA ARG A 93 8.94 4.05 -4.14
C ARG A 93 8.68 5.09 -3.06
N ALA A 94 7.47 5.65 -3.00
CA ALA A 94 7.08 6.58 -1.94
C ALA A 94 7.14 5.93 -0.55
N PHE A 95 6.69 4.69 -0.38
CA PHE A 95 6.85 3.96 0.88
C PHE A 95 8.32 3.79 1.26
N MET A 96 9.16 3.38 0.32
CA MET A 96 10.59 3.17 0.60
C MET A 96 11.30 4.47 1.01
N GLN A 97 10.91 5.59 0.40
CA GLN A 97 11.45 6.94 0.67
C GLN A 97 10.83 7.61 1.91
N SER A 98 9.71 7.11 2.44
CA SER A 98 8.99 7.74 3.56
C SER A 98 9.72 7.59 4.90
N TYR A 99 9.25 8.32 5.92
CA TYR A 99 9.58 8.10 7.33
C TYR A 99 8.60 7.15 8.03
N CYS A 100 7.81 6.37 7.28
CA CYS A 100 7.00 5.30 7.87
C CYS A 100 7.88 4.27 8.60
N SER A 101 7.24 3.51 9.49
CA SER A 101 7.95 2.50 10.28
C SER A 101 8.57 1.40 9.42
N LEU A 102 9.55 0.68 9.99
CA LEU A 102 10.22 -0.42 9.31
C LEU A 102 9.25 -1.54 8.93
N GLU A 103 8.20 -1.75 9.72
CA GLU A 103 7.15 -2.72 9.42
C GLU A 103 6.36 -2.34 8.16
N VAL A 104 5.98 -1.06 8.01
CA VAL A 104 5.33 -0.56 6.79
C VAL A 104 6.22 -0.78 5.57
N LYS A 105 7.51 -0.46 5.67
CA LYS A 105 8.47 -0.66 4.57
C LYS A 105 8.69 -2.15 4.25
N GLY A 106 8.78 -3.00 5.28
CA GLY A 106 8.89 -4.45 5.11
C GLY A 106 7.67 -5.03 4.40
N VAL A 107 6.45 -4.61 4.78
CA VAL A 107 5.23 -5.01 4.07
C VAL A 107 5.24 -4.51 2.62
N ALA A 108 5.76 -3.31 2.35
CA ALA A 108 5.83 -2.78 1.00
C ALA A 108 6.75 -3.60 0.10
N GLU A 109 7.90 -4.03 0.63
CA GLU A 109 8.79 -4.96 -0.06
C GLU A 109 8.13 -6.32 -0.31
N ASP A 110 7.47 -6.90 0.71
CA ASP A 110 6.81 -8.20 0.60
C ASP A 110 5.68 -8.17 -0.43
N VAL A 111 4.86 -7.12 -0.43
CA VAL A 111 3.81 -6.91 -1.43
C VAL A 111 4.42 -6.72 -2.82
N ALA A 112 5.44 -5.88 -2.97
CA ALA A 112 6.08 -5.67 -4.27
C ALA A 112 6.66 -6.97 -4.85
N LYS A 113 7.33 -7.78 -4.02
CA LYS A 113 7.85 -9.10 -4.40
C LYS A 113 6.72 -10.07 -4.76
N SER A 114 5.68 -10.15 -3.94
CA SER A 114 4.54 -11.07 -4.16
C SER A 114 3.78 -10.81 -5.46
N TYR A 115 3.83 -9.58 -5.98
CA TYR A 115 3.17 -9.18 -7.22
C TYR A 115 4.17 -8.93 -8.37
N CYS A 116 5.44 -9.33 -8.22
CA CYS A 116 6.52 -9.13 -9.19
C CYS A 116 6.65 -7.66 -9.66
N LEU A 117 6.31 -6.69 -8.80
CA LEU A 117 6.27 -5.27 -9.13
C LEU A 117 7.70 -4.71 -9.31
N ASN A 118 8.65 -5.19 -8.51
CA ASN A 118 10.03 -4.72 -8.44
C ASN A 118 11.03 -5.52 -9.32
N GLU A 119 10.58 -6.58 -9.99
CA GLU A 119 11.47 -7.49 -10.76
C GLU A 119 11.86 -6.94 -12.14
N ALA A 120 11.22 -5.88 -12.64
CA ALA A 120 11.55 -5.33 -13.97
C ALA A 120 12.67 -4.28 -13.99
N ASP A 121 13.16 -3.83 -12.82
CA ASP A 121 14.30 -2.90 -12.73
C ASP A 121 15.65 -3.67 -12.62
N SER A 122 15.65 -5.01 -12.60
CA SER A 122 16.88 -5.83 -12.49
C SER A 122 17.49 -6.30 -13.81
N ASP A 123 16.89 -6.01 -14.96
CA ASP A 123 17.40 -6.42 -16.29
C ASP A 123 18.44 -5.43 -16.88
N TYR A 124 18.88 -4.44 -16.10
CA TYR A 124 19.95 -3.51 -16.48
C TYR A 124 20.96 -3.25 -15.33
N ALA A 125 21.52 -4.32 -14.78
CA ALA A 125 22.72 -4.27 -13.94
C ALA A 125 23.96 -4.78 -14.71
#